data_AF-A0A9X2XT33-F1
#
_entry.id   AF-A0A9X2XT33-F1
#
_cell.length_a   1.000
_cell.length_b   1.000
_cell.length_c   1.000
_cell.angle_alpha   90.00
_cell.angle_beta   90.00
_cell.angle_gamma   90.00
#
_symmetry.space_group_name_H-M   'P 1'
#
loop_
_entity.id
_entity.type
_entity.pdbx_description
1 polymer ?
#
loop_
_entity_poly.entity_id
_entity_poly.type
_entity_poly.pdbx_seq_one_letter_code
_entity_poly.pdbx_strand_id
1 'polypeptide(L)'
;MKPELYFDIGSTESGGSLYRIQHGTEPPSYSYQHSTYDESKDEFKVFETTYPSFKAFWQELTKNKEWFYLHPLYVHPEQRAFVQQQLQHVNWDIHPNKKWQESHQRQWKKVLTDPKDYYNPF
;
A
#
# COMPACT_ATOMS: atom_id res chain seq x y z
N MET A 1 -18.74 -2.89 13.86
CA MET A 1 -17.84 -3.67 12.98
C MET A 1 -16.47 -2.99 13.02
N LYS A 2 -15.38 -3.75 13.09
CA LYS A 2 -14.02 -3.18 13.11
C LYS A 2 -13.53 -3.03 11.66
N PRO A 3 -12.93 -1.88 11.28
CA PRO A 3 -12.22 -1.76 10.01
C PRO A 3 -11.16 -2.84 9.90
N GLU A 4 -11.06 -3.48 8.74
CA GLU A 4 -10.08 -4.54 8.49
C GLU A 4 -8.94 -3.98 7.66
N LEU A 5 -7.71 -4.07 8.17
CA LEU A 5 -6.53 -3.61 7.43
C LEU A 5 -6.39 -4.43 6.15
N TYR A 6 -6.29 -3.72 5.04
CA TYR A 6 -6.28 -4.31 3.71
C TYR A 6 -4.96 -4.08 2.97
N PHE A 7 -4.32 -2.95 3.24
CA PHE A 7 -3.06 -2.57 2.62
C PHE A 7 -2.38 -1.51 3.48
N ASP A 8 -1.06 -1.54 3.60
CA ASP A 8 -0.29 -0.53 4.32
C ASP A 8 1.03 -0.27 3.60
N ILE A 9 1.33 0.99 3.33
CA ILE A 9 2.48 1.40 2.52
C ILE A 9 2.98 2.78 2.96
N GLY A 10 4.28 3.04 2.82
CA GLY A 10 4.81 4.38 3.08
C GLY A 10 6.21 4.65 2.56
N SER A 11 6.69 5.83 2.89
CA SER A 11 8.03 6.36 2.65
C SER A 11 8.39 7.24 3.84
N THR A 12 9.54 7.91 3.78
CA THR A 12 9.93 8.92 4.76
C THR A 12 9.00 10.12 4.79
N GLU A 13 8.37 10.45 3.65
CA GLU A 13 7.60 11.68 3.47
C GLU A 13 6.09 11.42 3.36
N SER A 14 5.66 10.17 3.24
CA SER A 14 4.24 9.85 3.07
C SER A 14 3.94 8.45 3.55
N GLY A 15 2.70 8.17 3.89
CA GLY A 15 2.28 6.81 4.18
C GLY A 15 0.79 6.73 4.33
N GLY A 16 0.26 5.51 4.31
CA GLY A 16 -1.15 5.31 4.55
C GLY A 16 -1.56 3.86 4.63
N SER A 17 -2.67 3.67 5.33
CA SER A 17 -3.28 2.37 5.55
C SER A 17 -4.68 2.38 4.95
N LEU A 18 -4.97 1.35 4.16
CA LEU A 18 -6.26 1.10 3.55
C LEU A 18 -7.04 0.11 4.41
N TYR A 19 -8.26 0.47 4.77
CA TYR A 19 -9.16 -0.37 5.55
C TYR A 19 -10.38 -0.75 4.74
N ARG A 20 -10.76 -2.04 4.75
CA ARG A 20 -12.05 -2.52 4.25
C ARG A 20 -13.13 -2.21 5.28
N ILE A 21 -14.18 -1.53 4.83
CA ILE A 21 -15.36 -1.16 5.62
C ILE A 21 -16.55 -1.98 5.10
N GLN A 22 -17.12 -2.81 5.97
CA GLN A 22 -18.28 -3.65 5.65
C GLN A 22 -19.58 -2.91 5.95
N HIS A 23 -20.52 -2.91 5.00
CA HIS A 23 -21.82 -2.22 5.09
C HIS A 23 -22.99 -3.22 5.12
N GLY A 24 -22.90 -4.23 5.99
CA GLY A 24 -23.94 -5.26 6.10
C GLY A 24 -24.08 -6.08 4.81
N THR A 25 -25.17 -5.88 4.07
CA THR A 25 -25.46 -6.56 2.79
C THR A 25 -24.94 -5.82 1.57
N GLU A 26 -24.52 -4.57 1.72
CA GLU A 26 -23.96 -3.77 0.63
C GLU A 26 -22.50 -4.15 0.34
N PRO A 27 -22.01 -3.91 -0.89
CA PRO A 27 -20.60 -4.09 -1.20
C PRO A 27 -19.70 -3.28 -0.25
N PRO A 28 -18.53 -3.82 0.15
CA PRO A 28 -17.63 -3.11 1.04
C PRO A 28 -17.04 -1.87 0.35
N SER A 29 -16.80 -0.82 1.13
CA SER A 29 -15.98 0.32 0.71
C SER A 29 -14.57 0.22 1.31
N TYR A 30 -13.66 1.06 0.83
CA TYR A 30 -12.27 1.08 1.28
C TYR A 30 -11.88 2.49 1.72
N SER A 31 -11.60 2.68 3.01
CA SER A 31 -11.13 3.98 3.53
C SER A 31 -9.59 3.97 3.59
N TYR A 32 -8.97 4.89 2.85
CA TYR A 32 -7.53 5.11 2.86
C TYR A 32 -7.22 6.31 3.76
N GLN A 33 -6.59 6.03 4.89
CA GLN A 33 -6.08 7.04 5.80
C GLN A 33 -4.61 7.24 5.49
N HIS A 34 -4.23 8.44 5.05
CA HIS A 34 -2.87 8.70 4.60
C HIS A 34 -2.38 10.08 4.99
N SER A 35 -1.07 10.24 4.97
CA SER A 35 -0.42 11.50 5.27
C SER A 35 0.69 11.83 4.31
N THR A 36 1.02 13.12 4.30
CA THR A 36 2.18 13.67 3.62
C THR A 36 2.88 14.63 4.57
N TYR A 37 4.21 14.61 4.57
CA TYR A 37 5.05 15.55 5.29
C TYR A 37 5.75 16.47 4.28
N ASP A 38 5.63 17.79 4.48
CA ASP A 38 6.32 18.83 3.72
C ASP A 38 7.47 19.38 4.57
N GLU A 39 8.69 18.90 4.32
CA GLU A 39 9.90 19.31 5.07
C GLU A 39 10.16 20.82 4.96
N SER A 40 9.83 21.44 3.82
CA SER A 40 10.07 22.87 3.60
C SER A 40 9.22 23.78 4.49
N LYS A 41 8.08 23.27 4.93
CA LYS A 41 7.13 23.99 5.81
C LYS A 41 7.05 23.39 7.22
N ASP A 42 7.76 22.29 7.47
CA ASP A 42 7.61 21.46 8.66
C ASP A 42 6.13 21.11 8.93
N GLU A 43 5.38 20.80 7.87
CA GLU A 43 3.94 20.58 7.94
C GLU A 43 3.58 19.11 7.70
N PHE A 44 2.74 18.56 8.59
CA PHE A 44 2.11 17.26 8.38
C PHE A 44 0.65 17.44 7.98
N LYS A 45 0.23 16.76 6.91
CA LYS A 45 -1.16 16.75 6.43
C LYS A 45 -1.70 15.34 6.44
N VAL A 46 -2.90 15.18 6.99
CA VAL A 46 -3.62 13.91 7.06
C VAL A 46 -4.86 14.00 6.20
N PHE A 47 -5.15 12.93 5.49
CA PHE A 47 -6.26 12.81 4.57
C PHE A 47 -6.97 11.49 4.80
N GLU A 48 -8.27 11.49 4.54
CA GLU A 48 -9.07 10.29 4.46
C GLU A 48 -9.82 10.27 3.13
N THR A 49 -9.57 9.24 2.32
CA THR A 49 -10.19 9.09 1.01
C THR A 49 -10.90 7.75 0.91
N THR A 50 -12.17 7.75 0.52
CA THR A 50 -12.94 6.52 0.33
C THR A 50 -12.92 6.08 -1.14
N TYR A 51 -12.63 4.81 -1.37
CA TYR A 51 -12.68 4.16 -2.67
C TYR A 51 -13.79 3.09 -2.72
N PRO A 52 -14.46 2.94 -3.88
CA PRO A 52 -15.50 1.91 -4.05
C PRO A 52 -14.92 0.50 -4.20
N SER A 53 -13.61 0.35 -4.43
CA SER A 53 -12.95 -0.95 -4.54
C SER A 53 -11.44 -0.83 -4.31
N PHE A 54 -10.78 -1.95 -3.97
CA PHE A 54 -9.32 -2.02 -3.93
C PHE A 54 -8.68 -1.63 -5.28
N LYS A 55 -9.32 -2.00 -6.40
CA LYS A 55 -8.84 -1.65 -7.74
C LYS A 55 -8.83 -0.13 -7.97
N ALA A 56 -9.85 0.59 -7.51
CA ALA A 56 -9.92 2.05 -7.62
C ALA A 56 -8.83 2.72 -6.78
N PHE A 57 -8.60 2.26 -5.56
CA PHE A 57 -7.47 2.67 -4.74
C PHE A 57 -6.13 2.43 -5.46
N TRP A 58 -5.95 1.22 -6.01
CA TRP A 58 -4.71 0.83 -6.68
C TRP A 58 -4.41 1.70 -7.90
N GLN A 59 -5.43 2.04 -8.68
CA GLN A 59 -5.31 2.95 -9.82
C GLN A 59 -4.81 4.34 -9.38
N GLU A 60 -5.26 4.83 -8.23
CA GLU A 60 -4.78 6.11 -7.69
C GLU A 60 -3.33 6.01 -7.20
N LEU A 61 -3.01 4.98 -6.40
CA LEU A 61 -1.66 4.74 -5.88
C LEU A 61 -0.63 4.65 -7.00
N THR A 62 -0.97 3.94 -8.07
CA THR A 62 -0.06 3.69 -9.20
C THR A 62 0.01 4.81 -10.23
N LYS A 63 -0.68 5.95 -10.02
CA LYS A 63 -0.40 7.18 -10.77
C LYS A 63 1.02 7.68 -10.51
N ASN A 64 1.55 7.44 -9.30
CA ASN A 64 2.98 7.57 -9.07
C ASN A 64 3.70 6.43 -9.80
N LYS A 65 4.51 6.78 -10.81
CA LYS A 65 5.25 5.80 -11.61
C LYS A 65 6.29 5.03 -10.82
N GLU A 66 6.66 5.49 -9.63
CA GLU A 66 7.65 4.88 -8.74
C GLU A 66 7.01 4.26 -7.48
N TRP A 67 5.69 4.02 -7.50
CA TRP A 67 4.95 3.45 -6.36
C TRP A 67 5.58 2.16 -5.80
N PHE A 68 6.23 1.36 -6.64
CA PHE A 68 6.87 0.09 -6.26
C PHE A 68 8.17 0.28 -5.45
N TYR A 69 8.65 1.52 -5.32
CA TYR A 69 9.72 1.88 -4.37
C TYR A 69 9.20 2.50 -3.08
N LEU A 70 7.89 2.57 -2.87
CA LEU A 70 7.37 2.76 -1.54
C LEU A 70 7.63 1.48 -0.72
N HIS A 71 7.73 1.63 0.60
CA HIS A 71 7.92 0.56 1.56
C HIS A 71 6.58 -0.13 1.86
N PRO A 72 6.34 -1.34 1.33
CA PRO A 72 5.16 -2.10 1.73
C PRO A 72 5.32 -2.56 3.18
N LEU A 73 4.28 -2.34 3.98
CA LEU A 73 4.19 -2.84 5.35
C LEU A 73 3.22 -4.00 5.44
N TYR A 74 2.10 -3.95 4.72
CA TYR A 74 1.10 -5.01 4.73
C TYR A 74 0.34 -5.10 3.41
N VAL A 75 0.04 -6.33 2.98
CA VAL A 75 -0.90 -6.62 1.90
C VAL A 75 -1.81 -7.75 2.34
N HIS A 76 -3.11 -7.49 2.37
CA HIS A 76 -4.10 -8.49 2.73
C HIS A 76 -4.01 -9.71 1.81
N PRO A 77 -4.10 -10.95 2.33
CA PRO A 77 -3.93 -12.16 1.53
C PRO A 77 -4.77 -12.21 0.25
N GLU A 78 -5.99 -11.68 0.29
CA GLU A 78 -6.90 -11.60 -0.87
C GLU A 78 -6.31 -10.78 -2.04
N GLN A 79 -5.42 -9.82 -1.76
CA GLN A 79 -4.85 -8.91 -2.76
C GLN A 79 -3.42 -9.28 -3.18
N ARG A 80 -2.75 -10.22 -2.49
CA ARG A 80 -1.33 -10.52 -2.74
C ARG A 80 -1.06 -11.01 -4.17
N ALA A 81 -1.89 -11.93 -4.68
CA ALA A 81 -1.74 -12.44 -6.05
C ALA A 81 -1.90 -11.32 -7.08
N PHE A 82 -2.88 -10.43 -6.87
CA PHE A 82 -3.08 -9.24 -7.71
C PHE A 82 -1.84 -8.34 -7.69
N VAL A 83 -1.35 -7.95 -6.51
CA VAL A 83 -0.16 -7.08 -6.38
C VAL A 83 1.09 -7.73 -6.99
N GLN A 84 1.29 -9.03 -6.79
CA GLN A 84 2.38 -9.77 -7.39
C GLN A 84 2.35 -9.71 -8.91
N GLN A 85 1.16 -9.83 -9.53
CA GLN A 85 1.00 -9.65 -10.97
C GLN A 85 1.33 -8.22 -11.41
N GLN A 86 0.95 -7.21 -10.63
CA GLN A 86 1.28 -5.81 -10.96
C GLN A 86 2.80 -5.57 -10.94
N LEU A 87 3.52 -6.12 -9.96
CA LEU A 87 4.98 -6.00 -9.84
C LEU A 87 5.77 -6.69 -10.97
N GLN A 88 5.15 -7.60 -11.73
CA GLN A 88 5.80 -8.19 -12.92
C GLN A 88 5.92 -7.19 -14.08
N HIS A 89 5.15 -6.10 -14.06
CA HIS A 89 5.06 -5.14 -15.15
C HIS A 89 5.77 -3.80 -14.84
N VAL A 90 6.39 -3.67 -13.67
CA VAL A 90 7.08 -2.44 -13.28
C VAL A 90 8.53 -2.42 -13.80
N ASN A 91 9.04 -1.23 -14.08
CA ASN A 91 10.42 -1.04 -14.49
C ASN A 91 11.33 -0.82 -13.27
N TRP A 92 11.92 -1.91 -12.78
CA TRP A 92 12.87 -1.86 -11.64
C TRP A 92 14.19 -1.14 -11.96
N ASP A 93 14.48 -0.86 -13.23
CA ASP A 93 15.74 -0.24 -13.66
C ASP A 93 15.67 1.29 -13.71
N ILE A 94 14.57 1.91 -13.26
CA ILE A 94 14.41 3.38 -13.27
C ILE A 94 15.35 4.07 -12.26
N HIS A 95 15.71 3.42 -11.15
CA HIS A 95 16.64 3.98 -10.17
C HIS A 95 18.07 3.43 -10.39
N PRO A 96 19.14 4.24 -10.37
CA PRO A 96 20.49 3.77 -10.73
C PRO A 96 21.15 2.82 -9.71
N ASN A 97 20.69 2.81 -8.46
CA ASN A 97 21.28 2.00 -7.39
C ASN A 97 20.68 0.59 -7.31
N LYS A 98 21.40 -0.42 -7.83
CA LYS A 98 20.99 -1.82 -7.79
C LYS A 98 20.71 -2.38 -6.39
N LYS A 99 21.53 -2.04 -5.38
CA LYS A 99 21.31 -2.52 -4.00
C LYS A 99 19.98 -2.01 -3.44
N TRP A 100 19.63 -0.77 -3.79
CA TRP A 100 18.38 -0.15 -3.39
C TRP A 100 17.18 -0.79 -4.10
N GLN A 101 17.29 -1.08 -5.41
CA GLN A 101 16.27 -1.84 -6.15
C GLN A 101 16.00 -3.21 -5.51
N GLU A 102 17.06 -3.99 -5.28
CA GLU A 102 16.97 -5.31 -4.68
C GLU A 102 16.37 -5.27 -3.26
N SER A 103 16.65 -4.20 -2.51
CA SER A 103 16.05 -4.00 -1.18
C SER A 103 14.53 -3.90 -1.27
N HIS A 104 13.99 -3.10 -2.19
CA HIS A 104 12.55 -2.95 -2.37
C HIS A 104 11.89 -4.23 -2.90
N GLN A 105 12.54 -4.91 -3.86
CA GLN A 105 12.07 -6.22 -4.33
C GLN A 105 11.97 -7.23 -3.18
N ARG A 106 12.96 -7.26 -2.26
CA ARG A 106 12.91 -8.13 -1.08
C ARG A 106 11.79 -7.75 -0.12
N GLN A 107 11.54 -6.46 0.10
CA GLN A 107 10.44 -6.00 0.96
C GLN A 107 9.09 -6.44 0.39
N TRP A 108 8.84 -6.21 -0.91
CA TRP A 108 7.64 -6.71 -1.58
C TRP A 108 7.52 -8.22 -1.50
N LYS A 109 8.58 -8.95 -1.82
CA LYS A 109 8.59 -10.42 -1.73
C LYS A 109 8.21 -10.89 -0.34
N LYS A 110 8.77 -10.27 0.71
CA LYS A 110 8.45 -10.58 2.10
C LYS A 110 6.97 -10.38 2.39
N VAL A 111 6.44 -9.16 2.19
CA VAL A 111 5.04 -8.84 2.51
C VAL A 111 4.04 -9.71 1.72
N LEU A 112 4.37 -10.09 0.49
CA LEU A 112 3.52 -10.92 -0.36
C LEU A 112 3.61 -12.42 -0.05
N THR A 113 4.64 -12.88 0.67
CA THR A 113 4.83 -14.31 1.01
C THR A 113 4.72 -14.60 2.49
N ASP A 114 4.71 -13.57 3.35
CA ASP A 114 4.63 -13.73 4.80
C ASP A 114 3.36 -14.49 5.21
N PRO A 115 3.43 -15.42 6.17
CA PRO A 115 2.26 -16.13 6.67
C PRO A 115 1.17 -15.15 7.12
N LYS A 116 -0.09 -15.51 6.91
CA LYS A 116 -1.26 -14.65 7.19
C LYS A 116 -1.27 -14.08 8.61
N ASP A 117 -0.64 -14.77 9.55
CA ASP A 117 -0.67 -14.47 10.99
C ASP A 117 0.40 -13.47 11.46
N TYR A 118 1.35 -13.06 10.59
CA TYR A 118 2.46 -12.18 11.01
C TYR A 118 2.03 -10.74 11.36
N TYR A 119 0.94 -10.26 10.76
CA TYR A 119 0.32 -8.96 11.05
C TYR A 119 -1.09 -9.16 11.61
N ASN A 120 -1.21 -9.97 12.66
CA ASN A 120 -2.43 -10.01 13.46
C ASN A 120 -2.29 -9.00 14.63
N PRO A 121 -2.85 -7.78 14.54
CA PRO A 121 -2.85 -6.82 15.65
C PRO A 121 -3.89 -7.16 16.75
N PHE A 122 -4.37 -8.41 16.80
CA PHE A 122 -5.35 -8.90 17.78
C PHE A 122 -4.78 -10.05 18.61
#